data_AF-A0A0D0D0I6-F1
#
_entry.id   AF-A0A0D0D0I6-F1
#
_cell.length_a   1.000
_cell.length_b   1.000
_cell.length_c   1.000
_cell.angle_alpha   90.00
_cell.angle_beta   90.00
_cell.angle_gamma   90.00
#
_symmetry.space_group_name_H-M   'P 1'
#
loop_
_entity.id
_entity.type
_entity.pdbx_description
1 polymer ?
#
loop_
_entity_poly.entity_id
_entity_poly.type
_entity_poly.pdbx_seq_one_letter_code
_entity_poly.pdbx_strand_id
1 'polypeptide(L)' 'MLECPLKLYKTQNDYLRQWVKHRNEYLEALLAMEAPPNLQKCSICDGDRIYRCLGCFSQPLFCMQCCRKQHYMLLFH' A
#
# COMPACT_ATOMS: atom_id res chain seq x y z
N MET A 1 14.67 -42.28 -37.22
CA MET A 1 14.38 -41.76 -35.87
C MET A 1 14.68 -40.27 -35.89
N LEU A 2 13.65 -39.43 -35.95
CA LEU A 2 13.79 -37.97 -35.89
C LEU A 2 13.33 -37.56 -34.49
N GLU A 3 14.29 -37.26 -33.61
CA GLU A 3 13.97 -36.60 -32.34
C GLU A 3 13.61 -35.15 -32.64
N CYS A 4 12.33 -34.83 -32.46
CA CYS A 4 11.87 -33.44 -32.39
C CYS A 4 12.31 -32.90 -31.01
N PRO A 5 13.09 -31.81 -30.93
CA PRO A 5 13.44 -31.24 -29.64
C PRO A 5 12.15 -30.71 -29.01
N LEU A 6 11.69 -31.41 -27.98
CA LEU A 6 10.56 -30.97 -27.16
C LEU A 6 10.89 -29.58 -26.63
N LYS A 7 10.31 -28.54 -27.24
CA LYS A 7 10.33 -27.19 -26.67
C LYS A 7 9.72 -27.30 -25.28
N LEU A 8 10.55 -27.18 -24.25
CA LEU A 8 10.10 -27.22 -22.87
C LEU A 8 9.37 -25.91 -22.59
N TYR A 9 8.07 -25.88 -22.88
CA TYR A 9 7.23 -24.73 -22.59
C TYR A 9 7.06 -24.63 -21.08
N LYS A 10 7.29 -23.43 -20.54
CA LYS A 10 7.01 -23.15 -19.12
C LYS A 10 5.51 -23.30 -18.87
N THR A 11 5.18 -24.13 -17.89
CA THR A 11 3.82 -24.23 -17.36
C THR A 11 3.47 -22.99 -16.54
N GLN A 12 2.19 -22.78 -16.27
CA GLN A 12 1.75 -21.71 -15.36
C GLN A 12 2.42 -21.81 -13.98
N ASN A 13 2.61 -23.04 -13.47
CA ASN A 13 3.27 -23.29 -12.19
C ASN A 13 4.75 -22.90 -12.20
N ASP A 14 5.43 -22.99 -13.34
CA ASP A 14 6.84 -22.59 -13.44
C ASP A 14 7.01 -21.08 -13.24
N TYR A 15 6.05 -20.28 -13.69
CA TYR A 15 6.04 -18.84 -13.45
C TYR A 15 5.75 -18.50 -11.99
N LEU A 16 4.80 -19.21 -11.35
CA LEU A 16 4.53 -19.02 -9.92
C LEU A 16 5.76 -19.36 -9.06
N ARG A 17 6.48 -20.45 -9.37
CA ARG A 17 7.73 -20.81 -8.68
C ARG A 17 8.84 -19.78 -8.88
N GLN A 18 8.93 -19.16 -10.06
CA GLN A 18 9.85 -18.05 -10.31
C GLN A 18 9.46 -16.83 -9.46
N TRP A 19 8.17 -16.49 -9.38
CA TRP A 19 7.68 -15.35 -8.61
C TRP A 19 7.95 -15.48 -7.10
N VAL A 20 7.86 -16.68 -6.52
CA VAL A 20 8.08 -16.90 -5.07
C VAL A 20 9.43 -16.33 -4.59
N LYS A 21 10.47 -16.36 -5.43
CA LYS A 21 11.79 -15.79 -5.11
C LYS A 21 11.75 -14.27 -4.89
N HIS A 22 10.82 -13.58 -5.55
CA HIS A 22 10.65 -12.12 -5.49
C HIS A 22 9.55 -11.68 -4.51
N ARG A 23 8.84 -12.62 -3.87
CA ARG A 23 7.68 -12.32 -3.01
C ARG A 23 7.99 -11.24 -1.97
N ASN A 24 9.14 -11.36 -1.30
CA ASN A 24 9.47 -10.44 -0.23
C ASN A 24 9.80 -9.04 -0.78
N GLU A 25 10.47 -8.92 -1.93
CA GLU A 25 10.73 -7.62 -2.58
C GLU A 25 9.41 -6.89 -2.90
N TYR A 26 8.44 -7.61 -3.43
CA TYR A 26 7.09 -7.09 -3.67
C TYR A 26 6.36 -6.73 -2.38
N LEU A 27 6.47 -7.57 -1.35
CA LEU A 27 5.87 -7.30 -0.04
C LEU A 27 6.44 -6.02 0.57
N GLU A 28 7.76 -5.85 0.56
CA GLU A 28 8.42 -4.64 1.04
C GLU A 28 7.98 -3.40 0.26
N ALA A 29 7.85 -3.49 -1.07
CA ALA A 29 7.33 -2.40 -1.88
C ALA A 29 5.88 -2.02 -1.52
N LEU A 30 5.01 -3.02 -1.32
CA LEU A 30 3.63 -2.80 -0.88
C LEU A 30 3.58 -2.15 0.51
N LEU A 31 4.38 -2.66 1.45
CA LEU A 31 4.47 -2.11 2.79
C LEU A 31 5.02 -0.67 2.77
N ALA A 32 6.03 -0.37 1.95
CA ALA A 32 6.58 0.97 1.82
C ALA A 32 5.57 1.97 1.24
N MET A 33 4.68 1.53 0.34
CA MET A 33 3.61 2.37 -0.20
C MET A 33 2.51 2.68 0.82
N GLU A 34 2.19 1.74 1.72
CA GLU A 34 1.19 1.95 2.78
C GLU A 34 1.78 2.49 4.09
N ALA A 35 3.10 2.45 4.24
CA ALA A 35 3.77 2.96 5.42
C ALA A 35 3.46 4.46 5.57
N PRO A 36 3.04 4.91 6.77
CA PRO A 36 2.87 6.33 6.99
C PRO A 36 4.21 7.05 6.76
N PRO A 37 4.22 8.27 6.20
CA PRO A 37 5.44 9.04 6.03
C PRO A 37 6.24 9.12 7.33
N ASN A 38 7.57 9.11 7.24
CA ASN A 38 8.47 9.23 8.41
C ASN A 38 8.12 10.44 9.31
N LEU A 39 7.52 11.48 8.71
CA LEU A 39 6.89 12.59 9.41
C LEU A 39 5.41 12.29 9.64
N GLN A 40 5.13 11.67 10.78
CA GLN A 40 3.79 11.43 11.28
C GLN A 40 3.20 12.71 11.89
N LYS A 41 2.92 13.69 11.02
CA LYS A 41 2.39 14.99 11.42
C LYS A 41 1.02 15.28 10.84
N CYS A 42 0.23 16.05 11.57
CA CYS A 42 -1.12 16.41 11.14
C CYS A 42 -1.05 17.26 9.88
N SER A 43 -1.76 16.86 8.82
CA SER A 43 -1.78 17.57 7.54
C SER A 43 -2.32 19.01 7.62
N ILE A 44 -2.92 19.42 8.74
CA ILE A 44 -3.46 20.77 8.95
C ILE A 44 -2.60 21.61 9.91
N CYS A 45 -2.15 21.03 11.03
CA CYS A 45 -1.51 21.79 12.11
C CYS A 45 -0.09 21.32 12.47
N ASP A 46 0.45 20.33 11.76
CA ASP A 46 1.79 19.79 11.97
C ASP A 46 2.04 19.16 13.36
N GLY A 47 0.99 18.83 14.12
CA GLY A 47 1.09 18.18 15.43
C GLY A 47 1.30 16.65 15.37
N ASP A 48 1.87 16.06 16.44
CA ASP A 48 2.40 14.68 16.45
C ASP A 48 1.40 13.56 16.81
N ARG A 49 0.23 13.89 17.40
CA ARG A 49 -0.78 12.90 17.82
C ARG A 49 -1.76 12.60 16.70
N ILE A 50 -1.28 11.91 15.67
CA ILE A 50 -2.06 11.67 14.45
C ILE A 50 -2.62 10.26 14.32
N TYR A 51 -3.67 10.13 13.51
CA TYR A 51 -4.21 8.87 13.04
C TYR A 51 -4.75 9.02 11.61
N ARG A 52 -4.97 7.87 10.95
CA ARG A 52 -5.63 7.77 9.65
C ARG A 52 -7.12 7.51 9.86
N CYS A 53 -7.97 8.47 9.49
CA CYS A 53 -9.43 8.26 9.52
C CYS A 53 -9.87 7.47 8.29
N LEU A 54 -10.55 6.34 8.47
CA LEU A 54 -11.01 5.51 7.35
C LEU A 54 -12.18 6.13 6.58
N GLY A 55 -12.93 7.04 7.20
CA GLY A 55 -14.03 7.76 6.57
C GLY A 55 -13.59 8.97 5.73
N CYS A 56 -12.39 9.50 5.98
CA CYS A 56 -11.89 10.64 5.21
C CYS A 56 -11.42 10.20 3.81
N PHE A 57 -11.84 10.94 2.79
CA PHE A 57 -11.30 10.81 1.43
C PHE A 57 -9.77 10.95 1.42
N SER A 58 -9.08 10.15 0.59
CA SER A 58 -7.62 9.98 0.52
C SER A 58 -6.91 9.61 1.83
N GLN A 59 -7.67 9.43 2.92
CA GLN A 59 -7.21 9.00 4.24
C GLN A 59 -5.94 9.70 4.72
N PRO A 60 -5.94 11.05 4.77
CA PRO A 60 -4.82 11.83 5.29
C PRO A 60 -4.61 11.60 6.80
N LEU A 61 -3.43 11.99 7.27
CA LEU A 61 -3.07 11.92 8.68
C LEU A 61 -3.52 13.18 9.41
N PHE A 62 -4.36 13.01 10.43
CA PHE A 62 -4.89 14.13 11.23
C PHE A 62 -4.71 13.89 12.71
N CYS A 63 -4.55 14.97 13.47
CA CYS A 63 -4.86 14.93 14.89
C CYS A 63 -6.37 14.92 15.11
N MET A 64 -6.80 14.46 16.29
CA MET A 64 -8.23 14.33 16.64
C MET A 64 -9.02 15.63 16.52
N GLN A 65 -8.42 16.76 16.88
CA GLN A 65 -9.08 18.07 16.78
C GLN A 65 -9.30 18.48 15.32
N CYS A 66 -8.29 18.33 14.48
CA CYS A 66 -8.35 18.67 13.06
C CYS A 66 -9.33 17.76 12.31
N CYS A 67 -9.30 16.45 12.57
CA CYS A 67 -10.22 15.50 11.95
C CYS A 67 -11.68 15.82 12.30
N ARG A 68 -12.00 16.03 13.59
CA ARG A 68 -13.36 16.43 14.02
C ARG A 68 -13.82 17.70 13.32
N LYS A 69 -12.96 18.71 13.23
CA LYS A 69 -13.29 19.97 12.56
C LYS A 69 -13.61 19.75 11.08
N GLN A 70 -12.89 18.87 10.38
CA GLN A 70 -13.19 18.53 8.99
C GLN A 70 -14.55 17.85 8.85
N HIS A 71 -14.85 16.84 9.67
CA HIS A 71 -16.16 16.17 9.69
C HIS A 71 -17.33 17.11 9.99
N TYR A 72 -17.13 18.15 10.82
CA TYR A 72 -18.18 19.14 11.10
C TYR A 72 -18.38 20.14 9.96
N MET A 73 -17.29 20.54 9.28
CA MET A 73 -17.35 21.59 8.26
C MET A 73 -17.74 21.04 6.89
N LEU A 74 -17.45 19.77 6.61
CA LEU A 74 -17.65 19.17 5.30
C LEU A 74 -18.38 17.83 5.47
N LEU A 75 -19.62 17.76 4.95
CA LEU A 75 -20.50 16.59 5.05
C LEU A 75 -19.96 15.32 4.36
N PHE A 76 -18.94 15.45 3.50
CA PHE A 76 -18.31 14.33 2.77
C PHE A 76 -16.85 14.08 3.17
N HIS A 77 -16.47 14.48 4.40
CA HIS A 77 -15.17 14.16 4.98
C HIS A 77 -15.33 13.56 6.36
#